data_AF-A0A559KRT7-F1
#
_entry.id   AF-A0A559KRT7-F1
#
_cell.length_a   1.000
_cell.length_b   1.000
_cell.length_c   1.000
_cell.angle_alpha   90.00
_cell.angle_beta   90.00
_cell.angle_gamma   90.00
#
_symmetry.space_group_name_H-M   'P 1'
#
loop_
_entity.id
_entity.type
_entity.pdbx_description
1 polymer ?
#
loop_
_entity_poly.entity_id
_entity_poly.type
_entity_poly.pdbx_seq_one_letter_code
_entity_poly.pdbx_strand_id
1 'polypeptide(L)'
;MSRGPVFVFQNPRRAVIFAQALPGMQNAFARWAEATGEHVRLKSIEPSIIGSQVHLLCTYSCGSAAGQNMVTKATQYACDKLRESFADQYNILYFFIEGQLASDKKPSWGNVKQPRGVETLVWGTFSREACQKILGCTTERLYMVQRTLKEGGIRNGQFGSNINTVNIIAAMFIATGQDTASTAEASWSHLTSELDPKTGALCMSLYFPSLPVGTVGGGTGYPMQKEALKMLRCDGDGPDQKERLAGLIAAFSLALDVSTSSAVTNDTFTASHMRLARGETLQPRL
;
A
#
# COMPACT_ATOMS: atom_id res chain seq x y z
N MET A 1 2.81 -4.86 8.37
CA MET A 1 4.14 -4.55 7.82
C MET A 1 4.93 -5.84 7.69
N SER A 2 5.87 -5.97 6.76
CA SER A 2 6.59 -7.22 6.50
C SER A 2 8.10 -7.01 6.28
N ARG A 3 8.87 -8.07 6.55
CA ARG A 3 10.30 -8.18 6.23
C ARG A 3 10.60 -9.59 5.71
N GLY A 4 11.50 -9.69 4.74
CA GLY A 4 11.75 -10.94 4.03
C GLY A 4 13.19 -11.44 4.15
N PRO A 5 13.60 -12.11 5.24
CA PRO A 5 14.96 -12.64 5.37
C PRO A 5 15.15 -13.92 4.55
N VAL A 6 16.41 -14.31 4.32
CA VAL A 6 16.78 -15.50 3.54
C VAL A 6 17.79 -16.34 4.30
N PHE A 7 17.50 -17.61 4.52
CA PHE A 7 18.46 -18.58 5.04
C PHE A 7 19.09 -19.39 3.91
N VAL A 8 20.41 -19.57 3.97
CA VAL A 8 21.20 -20.21 2.91
C VAL A 8 21.73 -21.57 3.37
N PHE A 9 21.62 -22.55 2.48
CA PHE A 9 22.00 -23.93 2.71
C PHE A 9 22.93 -24.44 1.61
N GLN A 10 23.64 -25.53 1.88
CA GLN A 10 24.57 -26.14 0.92
C GLN A 10 23.87 -26.68 -0.33
N ASN A 11 22.64 -27.18 -0.21
CA ASN A 11 21.88 -27.77 -1.31
C ASN A 11 20.36 -27.67 -1.05
N PRO A 12 19.51 -27.86 -2.09
CA PRO A 12 18.06 -27.75 -1.95
C PRO A 12 17.45 -28.73 -0.96
N ARG A 13 18.01 -29.94 -0.81
CA ARG A 13 17.53 -30.92 0.17
C ARG A 13 17.56 -30.36 1.60
N ARG A 14 18.63 -29.65 1.96
CA ARG A 14 18.75 -29.00 3.29
C ARG A 14 17.74 -27.86 3.47
N ALA A 15 17.55 -27.05 2.43
CA ALA A 15 16.53 -26.00 2.42
C ALA A 15 15.11 -26.57 2.65
N VAL A 16 14.76 -27.67 2.00
CA VAL A 16 13.47 -28.36 2.19
C VAL A 16 13.30 -28.86 3.63
N ILE A 17 14.33 -29.52 4.18
CA ILE A 17 14.30 -30.01 5.57
C ILE A 17 14.07 -28.86 6.56
N PHE A 18 14.76 -27.72 6.38
CA PHE A 18 14.57 -26.54 7.21
C PHE A 18 13.15 -25.96 7.08
N ALA A 19 12.65 -25.77 5.85
CA ALA A 19 11.33 -25.22 5.60
C ALA A 19 10.21 -26.07 6.23
N GLN A 20 10.33 -27.41 6.17
CA GLN A 20 9.38 -28.32 6.81
C GLN A 20 9.39 -28.24 8.34
N ALA A 21 10.51 -27.88 8.94
CA ALA A 21 10.64 -27.75 10.39
C ALA A 21 10.21 -26.37 10.93
N LEU A 22 10.12 -25.36 10.06
CA LEU A 22 9.83 -23.98 10.43
C LEU A 22 8.52 -23.78 11.24
N PRO A 23 7.41 -24.50 10.97
CA PRO A 23 6.21 -24.40 11.80
C PRO A 23 6.46 -24.71 13.28
N GLY A 24 7.36 -25.65 13.58
CA GLY A 24 7.77 -25.98 14.95
C GLY A 24 8.61 -24.90 15.63
N MET A 25 9.19 -23.98 14.86
CA MET A 25 10.03 -22.88 15.36
C MET A 25 9.26 -21.56 15.51
N GLN A 26 8.05 -21.46 14.95
CA GLN A 26 7.32 -20.20 14.84
C GLN A 26 7.06 -19.53 16.20
N ASN A 27 6.71 -20.31 17.23
CA ASN A 27 6.51 -19.79 18.59
C ASN A 27 7.80 -19.24 19.22
N ALA A 28 8.95 -19.87 18.96
CA ALA A 28 10.23 -19.35 19.42
C ALA A 28 10.60 -18.07 18.67
N PHE A 29 10.44 -18.06 17.35
CA PHE A 29 10.69 -16.91 16.49
C PHE A 29 9.82 -15.71 16.89
N ALA A 30 8.53 -15.93 17.14
CA ALA A 30 7.60 -14.92 17.65
C ALA A 30 8.11 -14.32 18.95
N ARG A 31 8.41 -15.15 19.96
CA ARG A 31 8.93 -14.68 21.26
C ARG A 31 10.19 -13.82 21.11
N TRP A 32 11.14 -14.23 20.26
CA TRP A 32 12.35 -13.44 20.02
C TRP A 32 12.04 -12.12 19.34
N ALA A 33 11.26 -12.12 18.26
CA ALA A 33 10.91 -10.91 17.53
C ALA A 33 10.17 -9.91 18.43
N GLU A 34 9.20 -10.39 19.22
CA GLU A 34 8.35 -9.59 20.10
C GLU A 34 9.09 -9.03 21.31
N ALA A 35 10.17 -9.68 21.75
CA ALA A 35 11.05 -9.14 22.79
C ALA A 35 11.77 -7.85 22.38
N THR A 36 11.74 -7.45 21.10
CA THR A 36 12.42 -6.25 20.62
C THR A 36 11.62 -4.95 20.79
N GLY A 37 10.33 -5.03 21.15
CA GLY A 37 9.48 -3.88 21.45
C GLY A 37 8.01 -4.21 21.74
N GLU A 38 7.34 -3.32 22.48
CA GLU A 38 5.97 -3.55 22.95
C GLU A 38 4.91 -3.54 21.84
N HIS A 39 5.18 -2.89 20.70
CA HIS A 39 4.21 -2.73 19.60
C HIS A 39 4.41 -3.68 18.43
N VAL A 40 5.48 -4.49 18.42
CA VAL A 40 5.73 -5.46 17.35
C VAL A 40 5.13 -6.81 17.73
N ARG A 41 4.21 -7.33 16.92
CA ARG A 41 3.68 -8.70 17.06
C ARG A 41 3.80 -9.44 15.76
N LEU A 42 4.37 -10.64 15.81
CA LEU A 42 4.49 -11.50 14.63
C LEU A 42 3.11 -12.10 14.33
N LYS A 43 2.65 -11.93 13.10
CA LYS A 43 1.39 -12.51 12.61
C LYS A 43 1.62 -13.85 11.91
N SER A 44 2.58 -13.89 10.99
CA SER A 44 2.87 -15.08 10.19
C SER A 44 4.32 -15.12 9.74
N ILE A 45 4.80 -16.33 9.44
CA ILE A 45 6.05 -16.58 8.73
C ILE A 45 5.70 -17.53 7.59
N GLU A 46 5.89 -17.09 6.35
CA GLU A 46 5.63 -17.91 5.18
C GLU A 46 6.93 -18.25 4.45
N PRO A 47 7.34 -19.53 4.40
CA PRO A 47 8.56 -19.93 3.71
C PRO A 47 8.32 -20.13 2.21
N SER A 48 9.28 -19.71 1.40
CA SER A 48 9.41 -20.02 -0.03
C SER A 48 10.81 -20.53 -0.31
N ILE A 49 10.90 -21.69 -0.97
CA ILE A 49 12.19 -22.31 -1.31
C ILE A 49 12.61 -21.86 -2.71
N ILE A 50 13.81 -21.30 -2.83
CA ILE A 50 14.42 -20.92 -4.10
C ILE A 50 15.82 -21.51 -4.16
N GLY A 51 16.00 -22.59 -4.92
CA GLY A 51 17.25 -23.34 -4.96
C GLY A 51 17.65 -23.85 -3.57
N SER A 52 18.86 -23.52 -3.13
CA SER A 52 19.37 -23.89 -1.79
C SER A 52 19.07 -22.83 -0.71
N GLN A 53 18.02 -22.03 -0.91
CA GLN A 53 17.67 -20.92 -0.02
C GLN A 53 16.22 -21.05 0.44
N VAL A 54 15.96 -20.64 1.68
CA VAL A 54 14.61 -20.48 2.20
C VAL A 54 14.38 -19.00 2.50
N HIS A 55 13.57 -18.38 1.66
CA HIS A 55 13.10 -17.01 1.83
C HIS A 55 11.89 -17.05 2.74
N LEU A 56 11.91 -16.27 3.82
CA LEU A 56 10.76 -16.13 4.70
C LEU A 56 10.06 -14.82 4.37
N LEU A 57 8.75 -14.79 4.44
CA LEU A 57 7.96 -13.57 4.52
C LEU A 57 7.39 -13.46 5.93
N CYS A 58 8.02 -12.62 6.76
CA CYS A 58 7.61 -12.39 8.12
C CYS A 58 6.68 -11.17 8.16
N THR A 59 5.44 -11.36 8.61
CA THR A 59 4.42 -10.30 8.69
C THR A 59 4.14 -9.92 10.14
N TYR A 60 3.99 -8.63 10.41
CA TYR A 60 3.87 -8.07 11.76
C TYR A 60 2.76 -7.01 11.85
N SER A 61 2.17 -6.87 13.05
CA SER A 61 1.57 -5.59 13.48
C SER A 61 2.63 -4.73 14.18
N CYS A 62 2.49 -3.40 14.06
CA CYS A 62 3.51 -2.42 14.51
C CYS A 62 2.89 -1.22 15.25
N GLY A 63 1.72 -1.40 15.86
CA GLY A 63 0.95 -0.29 16.44
C GLY A 63 0.68 0.83 15.43
N SER A 64 0.96 2.06 15.83
CA SER A 64 0.73 3.29 15.05
C SER A 64 1.88 3.65 14.10
N ALA A 65 3.02 2.95 14.18
CA ALA A 65 4.14 3.16 13.27
C ALA A 65 3.86 2.48 11.91
N ALA A 66 4.43 3.03 10.83
CA ALA A 66 4.46 2.33 9.55
C ALA A 66 5.22 0.99 9.68
N GLY A 67 6.28 0.99 10.48
CA GLY A 67 6.88 -0.21 11.04
C GLY A 67 8.10 -0.75 10.32
N GLN A 68 8.58 -0.15 9.22
CA GLN A 68 9.71 -0.68 8.43
C GLN A 68 10.96 -0.93 9.29
N ASN A 69 11.37 0.03 10.14
CA ASN A 69 12.53 -0.12 11.02
C ASN A 69 12.25 -1.13 12.16
N MET A 70 11.03 -1.11 12.69
CA MET A 70 10.60 -1.98 13.79
C MET A 70 10.64 -3.45 13.37
N VAL A 71 10.09 -3.80 12.21
CA VAL A 71 10.12 -5.17 11.70
C VAL A 71 11.53 -5.60 11.32
N THR A 72 12.36 -4.69 10.80
CA THR A 72 13.75 -5.02 10.46
C THR A 72 14.55 -5.43 11.69
N LYS A 73 14.44 -4.65 12.79
CA LYS A 73 15.06 -4.98 14.08
C LYS A 73 14.54 -6.30 14.64
N ALA A 74 13.21 -6.48 14.65
CA ALA A 74 12.56 -7.66 15.19
C ALA A 74 12.95 -8.94 14.43
N THR A 75 12.92 -8.90 13.09
CA THR A 75 13.32 -10.01 12.23
C THR A 75 14.81 -10.30 12.37
N GLN A 76 15.69 -9.29 12.39
CA GLN A 76 17.13 -9.48 12.57
C GLN A 76 17.43 -10.26 13.85
N TYR A 77 16.91 -9.78 14.98
CA TYR A 77 17.13 -10.43 16.27
C TYR A 77 16.57 -11.86 16.33
N ALA A 78 15.37 -12.09 15.77
CA ALA A 78 14.78 -13.42 15.71
C ALA A 78 15.57 -14.38 14.80
N CYS A 79 16.11 -13.90 13.67
CA CYS A 79 16.98 -14.68 12.79
C CYS A 79 18.32 -15.01 13.45
N ASP A 80 18.91 -14.07 14.20
CA ASP A 80 20.13 -14.32 14.97
C ASP A 80 19.90 -15.41 16.02
N LYS A 81 18.80 -15.33 16.79
CA LYS A 81 18.43 -16.36 17.78
C LYS A 81 18.08 -17.71 17.15
N LEU A 82 17.42 -17.71 16.00
CA LEU A 82 17.16 -18.93 15.24
C LEU A 82 18.47 -19.59 14.82
N ARG A 83 19.41 -18.82 14.29
CA ARG A 83 20.72 -19.32 13.87
C ARG A 83 21.50 -19.86 15.08
N GLU A 84 21.55 -19.12 16.18
CA GLU A 84 22.20 -19.58 17.43
C GLU A 84 21.62 -20.91 17.95
N SER A 85 20.30 -21.10 17.84
CA SER A 85 19.63 -22.28 18.40
C SER A 85 19.63 -23.49 17.46
N PHE A 86 19.69 -23.27 16.14
CA PHE A 86 19.35 -24.29 15.15
C PHE A 86 20.36 -24.44 14.00
N ALA A 87 21.44 -23.65 13.95
CA ALA A 87 22.39 -23.71 12.82
C ALA A 87 22.98 -25.11 12.61
N ASP A 88 23.46 -25.76 13.66
CA ASP A 88 24.07 -27.09 13.57
C ASP A 88 23.04 -28.17 13.23
N GLN A 89 21.82 -28.06 13.74
CA GLN A 89 20.75 -29.03 13.49
C GLN A 89 20.32 -29.05 12.02
N TYR A 90 20.26 -27.88 11.37
CA TYR A 90 19.75 -27.73 10.01
C TYR A 90 20.81 -27.38 8.97
N ASN A 91 22.09 -27.31 9.37
CA ASN A 91 23.21 -26.89 8.54
C ASN A 91 22.97 -25.52 7.86
N ILE A 92 22.51 -24.54 8.63
CA ILE A 92 22.34 -23.16 8.16
C ILE A 92 23.73 -22.55 7.98
N LEU A 93 24.07 -22.11 6.76
CA LEU A 93 25.37 -21.50 6.49
C LEU A 93 25.43 -20.04 6.98
N TYR A 94 24.43 -19.25 6.58
CA TYR A 94 24.26 -17.84 6.95
C TYR A 94 22.87 -17.37 6.54
N PHE A 95 22.52 -16.13 6.89
CA PHE A 95 21.28 -15.50 6.42
C PHE A 95 21.51 -14.06 5.96
N PHE A 96 20.59 -13.57 5.13
CA PHE A 96 20.46 -12.17 4.76
C PHE A 96 19.16 -11.61 5.34
N ILE A 97 19.18 -10.38 5.84
CA ILE A 97 17.97 -9.75 6.39
C ILE A 97 16.94 -9.37 5.32
N GLU A 98 17.38 -9.21 4.06
CA GLU A 98 16.52 -8.83 2.94
C GLU A 98 16.75 -9.73 1.71
N GLY A 99 15.69 -10.41 1.29
CA GLY A 99 15.60 -11.34 0.18
C GLY A 99 14.65 -10.91 -0.94
N GLN A 100 14.13 -9.69 -0.85
CA GLN A 100 13.22 -9.03 -1.78
C GLN A 100 11.77 -9.54 -1.77
N LEU A 101 11.42 -10.54 -0.96
CA LEU A 101 10.03 -11.02 -0.85
C LEU A 101 9.08 -10.06 -0.15
N ALA A 102 9.55 -9.24 0.80
CA ALA A 102 8.71 -8.19 1.40
C ALA A 102 8.39 -7.06 0.41
N SER A 103 9.17 -6.93 -0.67
CA SER A 103 9.03 -5.91 -1.71
C SER A 103 8.99 -4.45 -1.18
N ASP A 104 9.95 -4.10 -0.33
CA ASP A 104 10.12 -2.75 0.21
C ASP A 104 10.53 -1.76 -0.90
N LYS A 105 9.77 -0.67 -1.04
CA LYS A 105 9.99 0.43 -2.01
C LYS A 105 9.98 0.00 -3.48
N LYS A 106 9.19 -1.03 -3.82
CA LYS A 106 9.09 -1.58 -5.18
C LYS A 106 7.65 -1.97 -5.52
N PRO A 107 7.20 -1.76 -6.77
CA PRO A 107 5.93 -2.32 -7.21
C PRO A 107 6.03 -3.85 -7.24
N SER A 108 5.05 -4.54 -6.65
CA SER A 108 5.04 -6.00 -6.56
C SER A 108 3.64 -6.55 -6.41
N TRP A 109 3.31 -7.59 -7.17
CA TRP A 109 2.08 -8.36 -6.97
C TRP A 109 2.05 -9.06 -5.61
N GLY A 110 3.19 -9.26 -4.95
CA GLY A 110 3.26 -9.75 -3.57
C GLY A 110 2.49 -8.83 -2.62
N ASN A 111 2.67 -7.52 -2.74
CA ASN A 111 1.96 -6.50 -1.94
C ASN A 111 0.46 -6.38 -2.30
N VAL A 112 0.02 -7.01 -3.40
CA VAL A 112 -1.40 -7.08 -3.75
C VAL A 112 -2.04 -8.35 -3.18
N LYS A 113 -1.33 -9.48 -3.25
CA LYS A 113 -1.80 -10.76 -2.71
C LYS A 113 -1.76 -10.81 -1.18
N GLN A 114 -0.76 -10.17 -0.59
CA GLN A 114 -0.57 -10.08 0.85
C GLN A 114 -0.36 -8.61 1.25
N PRO A 115 -1.35 -7.99 1.88
CA PRO A 115 -1.28 -6.61 2.33
C PRO A 115 -0.01 -6.26 3.12
N ARG A 116 0.67 -5.19 2.70
CA ARG A 116 1.81 -4.57 3.37
C ARG A 116 1.45 -3.16 3.84
N GLY A 117 1.17 -3.04 5.14
CA GLY A 117 0.73 -1.78 5.74
C GLY A 117 -0.72 -1.88 6.15
N VAL A 118 -1.52 -0.90 5.76
CA VAL A 118 -2.98 -0.87 5.97
C VAL A 118 -3.67 -1.21 4.65
N GLU A 119 -4.56 -2.19 4.69
CA GLU A 119 -5.50 -2.49 3.61
C GLU A 119 -6.72 -1.58 3.75
N THR A 120 -7.22 -1.01 2.66
CA THR A 120 -8.27 0.02 2.72
C THR A 120 -9.22 -0.05 1.53
N LEU A 121 -10.52 0.04 1.81
CA LEU A 121 -11.58 0.17 0.83
C LEU A 121 -12.40 1.42 1.15
N VAL A 122 -12.63 2.26 0.14
CA VAL A 122 -13.55 3.40 0.23
C VAL A 122 -14.54 3.35 -0.91
N TRP A 123 -15.72 3.93 -0.72
CA TRP A 123 -16.74 4.03 -1.76
C TRP A 123 -17.59 5.29 -1.58
N GLY A 124 -18.28 5.67 -2.65
CA GLY A 124 -19.25 6.75 -2.65
C GLY A 124 -20.28 6.56 -3.76
N THR A 125 -21.50 7.03 -3.51
CA THR A 125 -22.60 7.02 -4.48
C THR A 125 -22.84 8.42 -5.01
N PHE A 126 -22.82 8.57 -6.33
CA PHE A 126 -23.03 9.82 -7.04
C PHE A 126 -24.40 9.81 -7.71
N SER A 127 -25.25 10.77 -7.34
CA SER A 127 -26.55 10.96 -7.98
C SER A 127 -26.40 11.63 -9.35
N ARG A 128 -27.42 11.49 -10.20
CA ARG A 128 -27.46 12.15 -11.51
C ARG A 128 -27.32 13.67 -11.38
N GLU A 129 -28.00 14.24 -10.39
CA GLU A 129 -28.01 15.67 -10.13
C GLU A 129 -26.64 16.17 -9.69
N ALA A 130 -25.96 15.44 -8.80
CA ALA A 130 -24.61 15.78 -8.36
C ALA A 130 -23.61 15.70 -9.52
N CYS A 131 -23.65 14.63 -10.32
CA CYS A 131 -22.81 14.49 -11.51
C CYS A 131 -23.06 15.63 -12.50
N GLN A 132 -24.32 15.95 -12.81
CA GLN A 132 -24.63 17.00 -13.77
C GLN A 132 -24.22 18.38 -13.28
N LYS A 133 -24.52 18.72 -12.01
CA LYS A 133 -24.31 20.05 -11.45
C LYS A 133 -22.85 20.33 -11.07
N ILE A 134 -22.14 19.32 -10.56
CA ILE A 134 -20.78 19.48 -10.00
C ILE A 134 -19.73 18.96 -10.98
N LEU A 135 -19.94 17.77 -11.55
CA LEU A 135 -18.96 17.11 -12.43
C LEU A 135 -19.14 17.49 -13.91
N GLY A 136 -20.27 18.10 -14.28
CA GLY A 136 -20.54 18.53 -15.66
C GLY A 136 -20.74 17.37 -16.64
N CYS A 137 -21.12 16.19 -16.17
CA CYS A 137 -21.40 15.02 -17.01
C CYS A 137 -22.51 14.14 -16.42
N THR A 138 -23.07 13.23 -17.21
CA THR A 138 -24.04 12.23 -16.71
C THR A 138 -23.32 11.04 -16.05
N THR A 139 -24.03 10.32 -15.18
CA THR A 139 -23.53 9.09 -14.56
C THR A 139 -23.24 8.00 -15.60
N GLU A 140 -24.08 7.87 -16.64
CA GLU A 140 -23.87 6.91 -17.75
C GLU A 140 -22.59 7.21 -18.51
N ARG A 141 -22.36 8.48 -18.84
CA ARG A 141 -21.19 8.87 -19.63
C ARG A 141 -19.92 8.66 -18.81
N LEU A 142 -19.93 9.04 -17.53
CA LEU A 142 -18.81 8.82 -16.63
C LEU A 142 -18.49 7.32 -16.47
N TYR A 143 -19.52 6.49 -16.27
CA TYR A 143 -19.37 5.03 -16.20
C TYR A 143 -18.78 4.45 -17.50
N MET A 144 -19.27 4.90 -18.67
CA MET A 144 -18.75 4.47 -19.96
C MET A 144 -17.27 4.82 -20.12
N VAL A 145 -16.89 6.07 -19.83
CA VAL A 145 -15.49 6.53 -19.90
C VAL A 145 -14.60 5.71 -18.98
N GLN A 146 -15.01 5.44 -17.74
CA GLN A 146 -14.23 4.61 -16.81
C GLN A 146 -13.98 3.20 -17.34
N ARG A 147 -14.99 2.57 -17.95
CA ARG A 147 -14.81 1.27 -18.60
C ARG A 147 -13.83 1.36 -19.77
N THR A 148 -13.95 2.37 -20.62
CA THR A 148 -13.03 2.57 -21.75
C THR A 148 -11.58 2.79 -21.30
N LEU A 149 -11.35 3.61 -20.28
CA LEU A 149 -10.01 3.84 -19.73
C LEU A 149 -9.42 2.57 -19.12
N LYS A 150 -10.26 1.77 -18.43
CA LYS A 150 -9.86 0.47 -17.86
C LYS A 150 -9.37 -0.51 -18.93
N GLU A 151 -10.04 -0.62 -20.07
CA GLU A 151 -9.60 -1.48 -21.18
C GLU A 151 -8.21 -1.06 -21.71
N GLY A 152 -7.97 0.25 -21.82
CA GLY A 152 -6.66 0.78 -22.20
C GLY A 152 -5.58 0.43 -21.18
N GLY A 153 -5.88 0.55 -19.88
CA GLY A 153 -4.96 0.20 -18.80
C GLY A 153 -4.60 -1.28 -18.78
N ILE A 154 -5.58 -2.16 -18.98
CA ILE A 154 -5.37 -3.62 -19.09
C ILE A 154 -4.47 -3.93 -20.29
N ARG A 155 -4.77 -3.36 -21.45
CA ARG A 155 -3.97 -3.59 -22.67
C ARG A 155 -2.51 -3.16 -22.51
N ASN A 156 -2.26 -2.11 -21.74
CA ASN A 156 -0.92 -1.59 -21.47
C ASN A 156 -0.21 -2.31 -20.31
N GLY A 157 -0.85 -3.26 -19.62
CA GLY A 157 -0.25 -3.93 -18.46
C GLY A 157 0.01 -3.00 -17.28
N GLN A 158 -0.86 -2.01 -17.06
CA GLN A 158 -0.72 -1.07 -15.94
C GLN A 158 -0.74 -1.80 -14.59
N PHE A 159 0.08 -1.32 -13.65
CA PHE A 159 0.17 -1.88 -12.31
C PHE A 159 -0.95 -1.32 -11.41
N GLY A 160 -2.12 -1.93 -11.52
CA GLY A 160 -3.36 -1.46 -10.88
C GLY A 160 -4.38 -0.99 -11.92
N SER A 161 -5.53 -0.55 -11.43
CA SER A 161 -6.62 0.00 -12.24
C SER A 161 -7.09 1.29 -11.58
N ASN A 162 -6.48 2.42 -11.91
CA ASN A 162 -6.83 3.73 -11.38
C ASN A 162 -6.49 4.81 -12.41
N ILE A 163 -6.83 6.07 -12.11
CA ILE A 163 -6.51 7.18 -13.02
C ILE A 163 -5.19 7.84 -12.60
N ASN A 164 -5.13 8.39 -11.39
CA ASN A 164 -3.96 9.14 -10.91
C ASN A 164 -3.85 9.20 -9.39
N THR A 165 -4.24 8.12 -8.70
CA THR A 165 -4.21 8.00 -7.23
C THR A 165 -2.83 8.26 -6.62
N VAL A 166 -1.76 7.96 -7.38
CA VAL A 166 -0.37 8.21 -6.97
C VAL A 166 -0.10 9.69 -6.65
N ASN A 167 -0.84 10.62 -7.28
CA ASN A 167 -0.73 12.06 -6.97
C ASN A 167 -1.17 12.35 -5.53
N ILE A 168 -2.28 11.75 -5.07
CA ILE A 168 -2.75 11.89 -3.69
C ILE A 168 -1.80 11.18 -2.74
N ILE A 169 -1.35 9.96 -3.07
CA ILE A 169 -0.40 9.23 -2.24
C ILE A 169 0.85 10.07 -2.01
N ALA A 170 1.49 10.58 -3.08
CA ALA A 170 2.70 11.39 -2.98
C ALA A 170 2.47 12.67 -2.17
N ALA A 171 1.40 13.42 -2.47
CA ALA A 171 1.07 14.65 -1.76
C ALA A 171 0.84 14.41 -0.26
N MET A 172 0.04 13.40 0.08
CA MET A 172 -0.25 13.04 1.46
C MET A 172 0.98 12.50 2.18
N PHE A 173 1.82 11.70 1.51
CA PHE A 173 3.04 11.16 2.10
C PHE A 173 4.03 12.27 2.45
N ILE A 174 4.24 13.22 1.53
CA ILE A 174 5.09 14.40 1.77
C ILE A 174 4.53 15.25 2.90
N ALA A 175 3.23 15.60 2.83
CA ALA A 175 2.58 16.50 3.78
C ALA A 175 2.54 15.92 5.20
N THR A 176 2.35 14.60 5.34
CA THR A 176 2.17 13.94 6.65
C THR A 176 3.41 13.19 7.12
N GLY A 177 4.56 13.34 6.45
CA GLY A 177 5.84 12.80 6.93
C GLY A 177 6.01 11.30 6.79
N GLN A 178 5.36 10.71 5.79
CA GLN A 178 5.52 9.29 5.43
C GLN A 178 6.78 9.08 4.59
N ASP A 179 7.17 7.82 4.38
CA ASP A 179 8.29 7.49 3.48
C ASP A 179 7.84 7.60 2.02
N THR A 180 8.28 8.65 1.32
CA THR A 180 7.91 8.91 -0.07
C THR A 180 8.38 7.83 -1.04
N ALA A 181 9.44 7.07 -0.72
CA ALA A 181 9.86 5.97 -1.57
C ALA A 181 8.85 4.80 -1.51
N SER A 182 8.08 4.69 -0.42
CA SER A 182 7.01 3.70 -0.30
C SER A 182 5.78 4.03 -1.15
N THR A 183 5.75 5.15 -1.89
CA THR A 183 4.76 5.38 -2.95
C THR A 183 4.80 4.26 -3.99
N ALA A 184 5.96 3.66 -4.28
CA ALA A 184 6.09 2.51 -5.17
C ALA A 184 5.33 1.26 -4.69
N GLU A 185 5.07 1.16 -3.39
CA GLU A 185 4.34 0.05 -2.77
C GLU A 185 2.85 0.35 -2.69
N ALA A 186 2.52 1.62 -2.42
CA ALA A 186 1.16 2.13 -2.30
C ALA A 186 0.47 2.35 -3.64
N SER A 187 1.21 2.37 -4.75
CA SER A 187 0.69 2.80 -6.06
C SER A 187 -0.34 1.84 -6.67
N TRP A 188 -0.41 0.58 -6.22
CA TRP A 188 -1.43 -0.33 -6.70
C TRP A 188 -2.77 0.00 -6.04
N SER A 189 -3.78 0.30 -6.84
CA SER A 189 -5.16 0.44 -6.40
C SER A 189 -6.13 -0.03 -7.47
N HIS A 190 -7.36 -0.36 -7.07
CA HIS A 190 -8.40 -0.84 -7.97
C HIS A 190 -9.67 0.02 -7.84
N LEU A 191 -9.92 0.82 -8.87
CA LEU A 191 -11.13 1.61 -9.07
C LEU A 191 -12.20 0.74 -9.75
N THR A 192 -13.34 0.64 -9.10
CA THR A 192 -14.54 -0.04 -9.61
C THR A 192 -15.70 0.94 -9.67
N SER A 193 -16.54 0.77 -10.68
CA SER A 193 -17.70 1.61 -10.95
C SER A 193 -18.91 0.73 -11.23
N GLU A 194 -20.04 1.00 -10.59
CA GLU A 194 -21.27 0.24 -10.67
C GLU A 194 -22.44 1.21 -10.89
N LEU A 195 -23.06 1.13 -12.07
CA LEU A 195 -24.22 1.96 -12.42
C LEU A 195 -25.51 1.21 -12.13
N ASP A 196 -26.37 1.79 -11.30
CA ASP A 196 -27.70 1.24 -11.04
C ASP A 196 -28.63 1.51 -12.24
N PRO A 197 -29.17 0.48 -12.91
CA PRO A 197 -30.02 0.67 -14.09
C PRO A 197 -31.41 1.25 -13.76
N LYS A 198 -31.86 1.17 -12.51
CA LYS A 198 -33.17 1.68 -12.08
C LYS A 198 -33.10 3.13 -11.64
N THR A 199 -32.12 3.46 -10.81
CA THR A 199 -31.97 4.82 -10.25
C THR A 199 -31.04 5.70 -11.09
N GLY A 200 -30.09 5.09 -11.80
CA GLY A 200 -29.01 5.79 -12.48
C GLY A 200 -27.94 6.35 -11.58
N ALA A 201 -27.97 6.00 -10.29
CA ALA A 201 -26.90 6.33 -9.37
C ALA A 201 -25.63 5.55 -9.75
N LEU A 202 -24.49 6.22 -9.68
CA LEU A 202 -23.18 5.60 -9.92
C LEU A 202 -22.50 5.39 -8.58
N CYS A 203 -22.27 4.15 -8.18
CA CYS A 203 -21.38 3.82 -7.08
C CYS A 203 -19.96 3.69 -7.63
N MET A 204 -18.99 4.31 -6.97
CA MET A 204 -17.57 4.06 -7.26
C MET A 204 -16.86 3.67 -5.98
N SER A 205 -16.00 2.67 -6.07
CA SER A 205 -15.16 2.20 -4.98
C SER A 205 -13.70 2.16 -5.39
N LEU A 206 -12.82 2.39 -4.43
CA LEU A 206 -11.38 2.35 -4.62
C LEU A 206 -10.75 1.50 -3.51
N TYR A 207 -10.06 0.45 -3.93
CA TYR A 207 -9.39 -0.50 -3.04
C TYR A 207 -7.87 -0.32 -3.11
N PHE A 208 -7.23 -0.25 -1.95
CA PHE A 208 -5.78 -0.29 -1.76
C PHE A 208 -5.41 -1.50 -0.89
N PRO A 209 -4.67 -2.48 -1.42
CA PRO A 209 -4.23 -3.62 -0.63
C PRO A 209 -3.12 -3.23 0.36
N SER A 210 -2.32 -2.21 0.03
CA SER A 210 -1.10 -1.88 0.77
C SER A 210 -0.89 -0.37 0.88
N LEU A 211 -1.16 0.21 2.05
CA LEU A 211 -0.76 1.57 2.42
C LEU A 211 0.24 1.53 3.59
N PRO A 212 1.55 1.63 3.34
CA PRO A 212 2.58 1.60 4.39
C PRO A 212 2.70 2.95 5.10
N VAL A 213 1.67 3.30 5.89
CA VAL A 213 1.56 4.58 6.59
C VAL A 213 1.68 4.42 8.11
N GLY A 214 2.05 5.51 8.80
CA GLY A 214 2.11 5.60 10.25
C GLY A 214 1.86 7.02 10.76
N THR A 215 1.49 7.14 12.04
CA THR A 215 1.25 8.41 12.73
C THR A 215 2.29 8.72 13.80
N VAL A 216 3.23 7.78 14.02
CA VAL A 216 4.39 7.94 14.90
C VAL A 216 5.67 7.44 14.22
N GLY A 217 6.81 8.07 14.55
CA GLY A 217 8.13 7.72 14.03
C GLY A 217 8.43 8.27 12.63
N GLY A 218 9.71 8.22 12.25
CA GLY A 218 10.15 8.74 10.95
C GLY A 218 9.86 10.25 10.79
N GLY A 219 9.39 10.64 9.61
CA GLY A 219 9.10 12.04 9.28
C GLY A 219 7.88 12.63 9.98
N THR A 220 7.03 11.81 10.61
CA THR A 220 5.83 12.27 11.35
C THR A 220 6.17 13.14 12.56
N GLY A 221 7.41 13.05 13.06
CA GLY A 221 7.90 13.84 14.20
C GLY A 221 8.30 15.28 13.84
N TYR A 222 8.45 15.61 12.56
CA TYR A 222 8.80 16.96 12.15
C TYR A 222 7.64 17.95 12.40
N PRO A 223 7.91 19.20 12.80
CA PRO A 223 6.87 20.15 13.21
C PRO A 223 5.73 20.32 12.19
N MET A 224 6.07 20.56 10.93
CA MET A 224 5.08 20.79 9.86
C MET A 224 4.25 19.55 9.55
N GLN A 225 4.89 18.38 9.48
CA GLN A 225 4.22 17.11 9.22
C GLN A 225 3.29 16.72 10.37
N LYS A 226 3.70 17.01 11.62
CA LYS A 226 2.86 16.82 12.80
C LYS A 226 1.64 17.75 12.79
N GLU A 227 1.79 18.99 12.34
CA GLU A 227 0.66 19.90 12.13
C GLU A 227 -0.29 19.41 11.03
N ALA A 228 0.22 18.87 9.92
CA ALA A 228 -0.62 18.27 8.89
C ALA A 228 -1.42 17.07 9.43
N LEU A 229 -0.79 16.19 10.22
CA LEU A 229 -1.48 15.09 10.89
C LEU A 229 -2.57 15.61 11.85
N LYS A 230 -2.33 16.70 12.58
CA LYS A 230 -3.34 17.37 13.42
C LYS A 230 -4.54 17.88 12.63
N MET A 231 -4.31 18.51 11.48
CA MET A 231 -5.40 19.00 10.62
C MET A 231 -6.29 17.85 10.15
N LEU A 232 -5.71 16.69 9.89
CA LEU A 232 -6.42 15.46 9.50
C LEU A 232 -7.01 14.69 10.69
N ARG A 233 -6.68 15.12 11.93
CA ARG A 233 -7.00 14.45 13.19
C ARG A 233 -6.45 13.02 13.25
N CYS A 234 -5.20 12.89 12.84
CA CYS A 234 -4.39 11.67 12.78
C CYS A 234 -3.11 11.78 13.62
N ASP A 235 -3.04 12.71 14.60
CA ASP A 235 -1.86 13.01 15.40
C ASP A 235 -1.89 12.30 16.76
N GLY A 236 -1.78 10.97 16.76
CA GLY A 236 -1.77 10.23 18.01
C GLY A 236 -1.20 8.84 17.89
N ASP A 237 -0.94 8.27 19.06
CA ASP A 237 -0.70 6.85 19.20
C ASP A 237 -2.04 6.15 19.48
N GLY A 238 -2.43 5.26 18.57
CA GLY A 238 -3.65 4.47 18.61
C GLY A 238 -3.91 3.81 17.26
N PRO A 239 -4.41 2.56 17.23
CA PRO A 239 -4.66 1.83 15.98
C PRO A 239 -5.55 2.63 15.00
N ASP A 240 -6.57 3.32 15.55
CA ASP A 240 -7.52 4.13 14.79
C ASP A 240 -6.86 5.29 14.03
N GLN A 241 -5.73 5.83 14.51
CA GLN A 241 -5.09 7.00 13.92
C GLN A 241 -4.44 6.67 12.58
N LYS A 242 -3.73 5.54 12.53
CA LYS A 242 -3.09 5.02 11.32
C LYS A 242 -4.12 4.57 10.29
N GLU A 243 -5.19 3.91 10.74
CA GLU A 243 -6.29 3.48 9.87
C GLU A 243 -7.07 4.67 9.31
N ARG A 244 -7.29 5.71 10.13
CA ARG A 244 -7.88 6.98 9.68
C ARG A 244 -7.03 7.65 8.61
N LEU A 245 -5.72 7.72 8.79
CA LEU A 245 -4.82 8.30 7.78
C LEU A 245 -4.91 7.52 6.45
N ALA A 246 -4.86 6.20 6.50
CA ALA A 246 -5.03 5.34 5.32
C ALA A 246 -6.40 5.56 4.64
N GLY A 247 -7.48 5.61 5.43
CA GLY A 247 -8.83 5.91 4.96
C GLY A 247 -8.95 7.27 4.28
N LEU A 248 -8.33 8.32 4.84
CA LEU A 248 -8.32 9.65 4.23
C LEU A 248 -7.53 9.69 2.93
N ILE A 249 -6.37 9.02 2.86
CA ILE A 249 -5.60 8.88 1.62
C ILE A 249 -6.44 8.20 0.54
N ALA A 250 -7.12 7.10 0.89
CA ALA A 250 -7.98 6.39 -0.04
C ALA A 250 -9.20 7.23 -0.48
N ALA A 251 -9.86 7.93 0.45
CA ALA A 251 -11.02 8.77 0.17
C ALA A 251 -10.66 9.95 -0.75
N PHE A 252 -9.55 10.64 -0.47
CA PHE A 252 -9.05 11.71 -1.34
C PHE A 252 -8.61 11.18 -2.70
N SER A 253 -8.05 9.97 -2.75
CA SER A 253 -7.71 9.30 -4.02
C SER A 253 -8.95 8.98 -4.85
N LEU A 254 -10.03 8.49 -4.24
CA LEU A 254 -11.31 8.28 -4.94
C LEU A 254 -11.89 9.61 -5.44
N ALA A 255 -11.85 10.66 -4.62
CA ALA A 255 -12.30 11.99 -5.03
C ALA A 255 -11.50 12.53 -6.24
N LEU A 256 -10.18 12.33 -6.25
CA LEU A 256 -9.33 12.72 -7.38
C LEU A 256 -9.65 11.90 -8.64
N ASP A 257 -9.80 10.58 -8.53
CA ASP A 257 -10.13 9.73 -9.67
C ASP A 257 -11.51 10.06 -10.26
N VAL A 258 -12.51 10.38 -9.41
CA VAL A 258 -13.82 10.89 -9.83
C VAL A 258 -13.66 12.21 -10.59
N SER A 259 -12.95 13.17 -10.01
CA SER A 259 -12.72 14.48 -10.61
C SER A 259 -11.99 14.37 -11.95
N THR A 260 -10.91 13.59 -12.01
CA THR A 260 -10.11 13.41 -13.22
C THR A 260 -10.92 12.69 -14.30
N SER A 261 -11.65 11.62 -13.93
CA SER A 261 -12.55 10.93 -14.84
C SER A 261 -13.63 11.87 -15.41
N SER A 262 -14.21 12.73 -14.56
CA SER A 262 -15.20 13.71 -15.03
C SER A 262 -14.61 14.74 -15.99
N ALA A 263 -13.38 15.21 -15.74
CA ALA A 263 -12.69 16.17 -16.59
C ALA A 263 -12.37 15.59 -17.98
N VAL A 264 -12.04 14.30 -18.04
CA VAL A 264 -11.92 13.56 -19.32
C VAL A 264 -13.30 13.40 -19.96
N THR A 265 -14.34 13.15 -19.15
CA THR A 265 -15.69 12.91 -19.63
C THR A 265 -16.36 14.14 -20.25
N ASN A 266 -16.07 15.33 -19.73
CA ASN A 266 -16.66 16.61 -20.15
C ASN A 266 -15.68 17.48 -20.97
N ASP A 267 -14.58 16.90 -21.46
CA ASP A 267 -13.55 17.55 -22.28
C ASP A 267 -12.83 18.76 -21.65
N THR A 268 -12.86 18.90 -20.32
CA THR A 268 -12.19 20.01 -19.60
C THR A 268 -10.78 19.67 -19.11
N PHE A 269 -10.32 18.42 -19.22
CA PHE A 269 -9.02 17.97 -18.70
C PHE A 269 -7.84 18.80 -19.23
N THR A 270 -7.73 18.94 -20.56
CA THR A 270 -6.67 19.72 -21.22
C THR A 270 -6.74 21.19 -20.87
N ALA A 271 -7.95 21.76 -20.88
CA ALA A 271 -8.18 23.16 -20.56
C ALA A 271 -7.74 23.51 -19.13
N SER A 272 -8.04 22.62 -18.19
CA SER A 272 -7.66 22.78 -16.79
C SER A 272 -6.15 22.71 -16.59
N HIS A 273 -5.46 21.79 -17.29
CA HIS A 273 -3.99 21.71 -17.22
C HIS A 273 -3.32 22.97 -17.76
N MET A 274 -3.76 23.48 -18.91
CA MET A 274 -3.16 24.69 -19.47
C MET A 274 -3.34 25.89 -18.55
N ARG A 275 -4.55 26.08 -18.03
CA ARG A 275 -4.87 27.22 -17.17
C ARG A 275 -4.19 27.13 -15.81
N LEU A 276 -4.24 25.99 -15.14
CA LEU A 276 -3.82 25.87 -13.73
C LEU A 276 -2.36 25.46 -13.56
N ALA A 277 -1.79 24.68 -14.48
CA ALA A 277 -0.39 24.26 -14.38
C ALA A 277 0.57 25.21 -15.11
N ARG A 278 0.09 25.96 -16.12
CA ARG A 278 0.93 26.86 -16.94
C ARG A 278 0.49 28.32 -16.92
N GLY A 279 -0.70 28.63 -16.42
CA GLY A 279 -1.24 29.99 -16.46
C GLY A 279 -1.75 30.41 -17.85
N GLU A 280 -1.91 29.46 -18.79
CA GLU A 280 -2.34 29.75 -20.16
C GLU A 280 -3.85 29.58 -20.31
N THR A 281 -4.55 30.64 -20.75
CA THR A 281 -5.96 30.56 -21.11
C THR A 281 -6.10 30.05 -22.55
N LEU A 282 -6.62 28.84 -22.72
CA LEU A 282 -7.03 28.35 -24.04
C LEU A 282 -8.14 29.26 -24.58
N GLN A 283 -7.88 29.92 -25.71
CA GLN A 283 -8.92 30.61 -26.46
C GLN A 283 -9.94 29.55 -26.94
N PRO A 284 -11.26 29.82 -26.85
CA PRO A 284 -12.25 28.92 -27.42
C PRO A 284 -11.94 28.78 -28.91
N ARG A 285 -11.79 27.55 -29.41
CA ARG A 285 -11.66 27.31 -30.85
C ARG A 285 -12.95 27.77 -31.52
N LEU A 286 -12.82 28.65 -32.52
CA LEU A 286 -13.86 29.04 -33.47
C LEU A 286 -14.37 27.82 -34.24
#